data_AF-A0AA40SMQ1-F1
#
_entry.id   AF-A0AA40SMQ1-F1
#
_cell.length_a   1.000
_cell.length_b   1.000
_cell.length_c   1.000
_cell.angle_alpha   90.00
_cell.angle_beta   90.00
_cell.angle_gamma   90.00
#
_symmetry.space_group_name_H-M   'P 1'
#
loop_
_entity.id
_entity.type
_entity.pdbx_description
1 polymer ?
#
loop_
_entity_poly.entity_id
_entity_poly.type
_entity_poly.pdbx_seq_one_letter_code
_entity_poly.pdbx_strand_id
1 'polypeptide(L)'
;MTSGNELTPTTPRPVAIRSTSATRVPAPAPRWSRRRGVLGVFSAVAIVGFMGAYIGPLSSTVPRADASQIEPISLYADTVADAQQYVAAADAAGLDLDRDDIVYTVYVKPKPTPTPVVSAPKSGSSASSGWAPPFVTPDPGSAQAIAYDMVTARGWGDKEFACLVALWKKESGWRVNAYNKGSGAYGIPQALPGKKMASAGSDWETNPATQIKWGLGYISGRYDTPCGAWNFSQRKGWY
;
A
#
# COMPACT_ATOMS: atom_id res chain seq x y z
N MET A 1 -94.16 -8.21 15.65
CA MET A 1 -93.29 -9.02 16.54
C MET A 1 -92.23 -8.07 17.11
N THR A 2 -92.56 -7.28 18.14
CA THR A 2 -92.11 -7.44 19.56
C THR A 2 -90.59 -7.63 19.66
N SER A 3 -89.78 -6.61 19.98
CA SER A 3 -89.56 -5.89 21.25
C SER A 3 -89.01 -6.76 22.39
N GLY A 4 -87.84 -6.37 22.93
CA GLY A 4 -87.29 -6.82 24.21
C GLY A 4 -85.98 -7.62 24.11
N ASN A 5 -84.86 -7.01 24.54
CA ASN A 5 -84.15 -7.56 25.70
C ASN A 5 -83.20 -6.56 26.36
N GLU A 6 -83.41 -6.51 27.66
CA GLU A 6 -82.87 -5.68 28.73
C GLU A 6 -81.60 -6.28 29.34
N LEU A 7 -80.80 -5.41 30.02
CA LEU A 7 -80.06 -5.65 31.27
C LEU A 7 -78.87 -6.67 31.23
N THR A 8 -77.64 -6.38 31.67
CA THR A 8 -77.14 -5.59 32.81
C THR A 8 -75.62 -5.35 32.65
N PRO A 9 -75.07 -4.30 33.29
CA PRO A 9 -73.64 -4.00 33.30
C PRO A 9 -72.91 -4.71 34.45
N THR A 10 -71.79 -5.38 34.15
CA THR A 10 -70.89 -5.96 35.15
C THR A 10 -69.91 -4.93 35.69
N THR A 11 -70.02 -4.68 36.99
CA THR A 11 -69.15 -3.83 37.82
C THR A 11 -67.80 -4.51 38.09
N PRO A 12 -66.65 -3.86 37.83
CA PRO A 12 -65.41 -4.22 38.51
C PRO A 12 -65.13 -3.30 39.71
N ARG A 13 -64.62 -3.95 40.75
CA ARG A 13 -64.36 -3.48 42.13
C ARG A 13 -63.30 -2.36 42.17
N PRO A 14 -63.35 -1.47 43.19
CA PRO A 14 -62.35 -0.42 43.37
C PRO A 14 -61.02 -1.02 43.86
N VAL A 15 -59.95 -0.85 43.10
CA VAL A 15 -58.58 -1.09 43.57
C VAL A 15 -57.94 0.27 43.85
N ALA A 16 -57.57 0.46 45.10
CA ALA A 16 -56.96 1.66 45.65
C ALA A 16 -55.72 2.10 44.85
N ILE A 17 -55.77 3.30 44.29
CA ILE A 17 -54.59 3.95 43.71
C ILE A 17 -53.79 4.53 44.87
N ARG A 18 -52.67 3.88 45.16
CA ARG A 18 -51.69 4.31 46.15
C ARG A 18 -50.92 5.49 45.58
N SER A 19 -51.27 6.70 46.00
CA SER A 19 -50.51 7.92 45.73
C SER A 19 -49.10 7.77 46.28
N THR A 20 -48.12 7.54 45.41
CA THR A 20 -46.71 7.63 45.76
C THR A 20 -46.27 9.06 45.55
N SER A 21 -46.13 9.79 46.66
CA SER A 21 -45.49 11.10 46.69
C SER A 21 -44.02 10.95 46.29
N ALA A 22 -43.71 11.20 45.02
CA ALA A 22 -42.34 11.25 44.54
C ALA A 22 -41.64 12.48 45.12
N THR A 23 -40.74 12.28 46.07
CA THR A 23 -39.86 13.32 46.61
C THR A 23 -38.92 13.77 45.48
N ARG A 24 -39.11 15.01 45.01
CA ARG A 24 -38.29 15.64 43.96
C ARG A 24 -36.89 15.93 44.52
N VAL A 25 -35.91 15.10 44.16
CA VAL A 25 -34.49 15.38 44.40
C VAL A 25 -34.06 16.52 43.45
N PRO A 26 -33.45 17.62 43.95
CA PRO A 26 -32.92 18.66 43.07
C PRO A 26 -31.68 18.18 42.33
N ALA A 27 -31.62 18.46 41.02
CA ALA A 27 -30.45 18.18 40.18
C ALA A 27 -29.24 19.05 40.59
N PRO A 28 -28.00 18.55 40.55
CA PRO A 28 -26.81 19.35 40.83
C PRO A 28 -26.53 20.36 39.70
N ALA A 29 -26.19 21.59 40.08
CA ALA A 29 -25.81 22.66 39.14
C ALA A 29 -24.48 22.34 38.42
N PRO A 30 -24.32 22.75 37.15
CA PRO A 30 -23.07 22.54 36.41
C PRO A 30 -21.95 23.42 36.99
N ARG A 31 -20.93 22.77 37.58
CA ARG A 31 -19.69 23.43 38.00
C ARG A 31 -18.76 23.60 36.81
N TRP A 32 -18.82 24.77 36.18
CA TRP A 32 -17.83 25.19 35.18
C TRP A 32 -16.45 25.29 35.84
N SER A 33 -15.53 24.39 35.49
CA SER A 33 -14.14 24.46 35.94
C SER A 33 -13.41 25.59 35.21
N ARG A 34 -13.45 26.79 35.79
CA ARG A 34 -12.52 27.88 35.43
C ARG A 34 -11.12 27.51 35.95
N ARG A 35 -10.37 26.74 35.16
CA ARG A 35 -8.91 26.69 35.19
C ARG A 35 -8.37 26.60 33.77
N ARG A 36 -8.59 27.68 33.01
CA ARG A 36 -7.84 28.03 31.80
C ARG A 36 -7.54 29.53 31.89
N GLY A 37 -6.37 29.81 32.42
CA GLY A 37 -5.81 31.13 32.62
C GLY A 37 -4.47 30.92 33.29
N VAL A 38 -3.41 31.49 32.71
CA VAL A 38 -1.99 31.36 33.07
C VAL A 38 -1.26 30.19 32.41
N LEU A 39 -1.05 30.29 31.09
CA LEU A 39 0.20 29.97 30.38
C LEU A 39 0.06 30.44 28.93
N GLY A 40 -0.14 31.74 28.78
CA GLY A 40 -0.17 32.45 27.50
C GLY A 40 0.72 33.68 27.58
N VAL A 41 1.97 33.52 28.05
CA VAL A 41 3.03 34.54 28.02
C VAL A 41 4.38 33.81 28.04
N PHE A 42 4.79 33.14 26.96
CA PHE A 42 6.20 32.80 26.64
C PHE A 42 6.32 32.38 25.16
N SER A 43 5.91 33.24 24.24
CA SER A 43 6.26 33.12 22.82
C SER A 43 6.36 34.53 22.20
N ALA A 44 7.23 35.34 22.78
CA ALA A 44 7.54 36.68 22.28
C ALA A 44 9.00 37.05 22.56
N VAL A 45 9.95 36.17 22.22
CA VAL A 45 11.36 36.52 21.96
C VAL A 45 11.91 35.55 20.90
N ALA A 46 11.51 35.71 19.65
CA ALA A 46 12.11 35.01 18.51
C ALA A 46 12.04 35.86 17.23
N ILE A 47 12.31 37.18 17.33
CA ILE A 47 12.39 38.09 16.17
C ILE A 47 13.58 39.08 16.31
N VAL A 48 14.67 38.70 16.97
CA VAL A 48 15.92 39.52 17.00
C VAL A 48 17.17 38.64 16.87
N GLY A 49 17.12 37.62 16.01
CA GLY A 49 18.22 36.68 15.78
C GLY A 49 18.49 36.35 14.32
N PHE A 50 18.04 37.20 13.38
CA PHE A 50 18.23 36.99 11.94
C PHE A 50 18.56 38.30 11.20
N MET A 51 19.39 39.15 11.81
CA MET A 51 19.91 40.38 11.19
C MET A 51 21.39 40.53 11.56
N GLY A 52 22.21 39.57 11.13
CA GLY A 52 23.62 39.51 11.53
C GLY A 52 24.49 38.66 10.62
N ALA A 53 24.29 38.73 9.30
CA ALA A 53 25.24 38.23 8.30
C ALA A 53 24.86 38.71 6.90
N TYR A 54 24.95 40.01 6.61
CA TYR A 54 24.99 40.47 5.23
C TYR A 54 25.96 41.64 5.09
N ILE A 55 27.24 41.32 5.15
CA ILE A 55 28.30 42.11 4.56
C ILE A 55 29.10 41.15 3.68
N GLY A 56 28.74 41.13 2.40
CA GLY A 56 29.48 40.48 1.32
C GLY A 56 29.43 41.41 0.10
N PRO A 57 30.56 41.75 -0.54
CA PRO A 57 30.61 42.89 -1.43
C PRO A 57 30.59 42.48 -2.92
N LEU A 58 30.35 43.49 -3.77
CA LEU A 58 30.80 43.63 -5.16
C LEU A 58 29.94 43.07 -6.31
N SER A 59 29.54 44.03 -7.16
CA SER A 59 29.58 43.98 -8.62
C SER A 59 28.66 42.98 -9.33
N SER A 60 27.54 43.50 -9.82
CA SER A 60 26.75 42.91 -10.88
C SER A 60 27.51 42.92 -12.21
N THR A 61 28.32 41.89 -12.48
CA THR A 61 28.68 41.55 -13.85
C THR A 61 27.61 40.61 -14.39
N VAL A 62 26.77 41.10 -15.30
CA VAL A 62 25.91 40.26 -16.13
C VAL A 62 26.86 39.43 -17.00
N PRO A 63 26.89 38.08 -16.92
CA PRO A 63 27.55 37.32 -17.96
C PRO A 63 26.75 37.57 -19.24
N ARG A 64 27.44 38.02 -20.28
CA ARG A 64 26.89 38.02 -21.64
C ARG A 64 26.44 36.58 -21.92
N ALA A 65 25.14 36.41 -22.15
CA ALA A 65 24.61 35.16 -22.66
C ALA A 65 25.11 35.01 -24.10
N ASP A 66 26.25 34.34 -24.28
CA ASP A 66 26.58 33.75 -25.57
C ASP A 66 25.72 32.50 -25.73
N ALA A 67 24.75 32.58 -26.62
CA ALA A 67 23.97 31.43 -27.07
C ALA A 67 24.89 30.53 -27.92
N SER A 68 25.61 29.62 -27.27
CA SER A 68 26.22 28.48 -27.95
C SER A 68 25.09 27.58 -28.44
N GLN A 69 24.86 27.57 -29.76
CA GLN A 69 24.01 26.60 -30.43
C GLN A 69 24.49 25.20 -30.04
N ILE A 70 23.65 24.45 -29.32
CA ILE A 70 23.88 23.03 -29.06
C ILE A 70 23.51 22.32 -30.36
N GLU A 71 24.50 21.95 -31.17
CA GLU A 71 24.26 21.03 -32.27
C GLU A 71 23.82 19.68 -31.68
N PRO A 72 22.73 19.06 -32.17
CA PRO A 72 22.30 17.77 -31.67
C PRO A 72 23.32 16.71 -32.09
N ILE A 73 24.22 16.35 -31.18
CA ILE A 73 25.10 15.20 -31.32
C ILE A 73 24.19 13.95 -31.34
N SER A 74 24.11 13.29 -32.50
CA SER A 74 23.39 12.02 -32.60
C SER A 74 24.04 11.00 -31.66
N LEU A 75 23.24 10.20 -30.97
CA LEU A 75 23.66 9.10 -30.09
C LEU A 75 24.71 8.15 -30.70
N TYR A 76 24.86 8.15 -32.02
CA TYR A 76 25.91 7.39 -32.72
C TYR A 76 27.33 7.91 -32.43
N ALA A 77 27.51 9.23 -32.36
CA ALA A 77 28.85 9.85 -32.24
C ALA A 77 29.49 9.64 -30.85
N ASP A 78 28.69 9.59 -29.79
CA ASP A 78 29.19 9.38 -28.42
C ASP A 78 29.74 7.95 -28.22
N THR A 79 29.20 6.97 -28.96
CA THR A 79 29.64 5.58 -28.88
C THR A 79 30.94 5.27 -29.64
N VAL A 80 31.32 6.09 -30.62
CA VAL A 80 32.55 5.85 -31.40
C VAL A 80 33.79 6.28 -30.62
N ALA A 81 33.71 7.34 -29.82
CA ALA A 81 34.80 7.80 -28.97
C ALA A 81 35.13 6.78 -27.86
N ASP A 82 34.10 6.18 -27.26
CA ASP A 82 34.26 5.17 -26.19
C ASP A 82 34.80 3.83 -26.73
N ALA A 83 34.53 3.50 -28.00
CA ALA A 83 35.08 2.31 -28.65
C ALA A 83 36.58 2.44 -28.97
N GLN A 84 37.08 3.64 -29.28
CA GLN A 84 38.50 3.85 -29.59
C GLN A 84 39.40 3.82 -28.36
N GLN A 85 38.86 4.10 -27.17
CA GLN A 85 39.63 4.13 -25.92
C GLN A 85 40.02 2.73 -25.43
N TYR A 86 39.27 1.68 -25.80
CA TYR A 86 39.63 0.29 -25.50
C TYR A 86 40.70 -0.30 -26.42
N VAL A 87 40.85 0.21 -27.64
CA VAL A 87 41.83 -0.33 -28.61
C VAL A 87 43.23 0.22 -28.35
N ALA A 88 43.37 1.49 -27.96
CA ALA A 88 44.68 2.10 -27.68
C ALA A 88 45.35 1.58 -26.38
N ALA A 89 44.56 1.02 -25.45
CA ALA A 89 45.10 0.40 -24.24
C ALA A 89 45.67 -1.02 -24.48
N ALA A 90 45.34 -1.64 -25.62
CA ALA A 90 45.83 -2.98 -25.97
C ALA A 90 47.24 -2.98 -26.59
N ASP A 91 47.70 -1.85 -27.13
CA ASP A 91 48.97 -1.77 -27.86
C ASP A 91 50.20 -1.40 -26.99
N ALA A 92 50.01 -1.19 -25.68
CA ALA A 92 51.08 -0.69 -24.80
C ALA A 92 51.61 -1.69 -23.75
N ALA A 93 51.14 -2.94 -23.74
CA ALA A 93 51.66 -3.95 -22.83
C ALA A 93 51.94 -5.25 -23.57
N GLY A 94 53.22 -5.48 -23.89
CA GLY A 94 53.70 -6.80 -24.28
C GLY A 94 53.43 -7.79 -23.14
N LEU A 95 52.46 -8.67 -23.34
CA LEU A 95 52.22 -9.85 -22.55
C LEU A 95 52.12 -11.03 -23.51
N ASP A 96 53.19 -11.80 -23.61
CA ASP A 96 53.15 -13.16 -24.12
C ASP A 96 52.20 -13.96 -23.21
N LEU A 97 50.97 -14.17 -23.69
CA LEU A 97 50.02 -15.07 -23.07
C LEU A 97 49.96 -16.34 -23.92
N ASP A 98 50.63 -17.37 -23.41
CA ASP A 98 50.52 -18.76 -23.83
C ASP A 98 49.06 -19.12 -24.13
N ARG A 99 48.83 -19.62 -25.34
CA ARG A 99 47.51 -19.92 -25.91
C ARG A 99 46.91 -21.23 -25.37
N ASP A 100 47.47 -21.78 -24.29
CA ASP A 100 47.05 -23.08 -23.76
C ASP A 100 46.36 -23.01 -22.38
N ASP A 101 46.38 -21.87 -21.67
CA ASP A 101 45.79 -21.74 -20.31
C ASP A 101 44.62 -20.75 -20.17
N ILE A 102 44.13 -20.16 -21.27
CA ILE A 102 42.93 -19.32 -21.22
C ILE A 102 41.68 -20.20 -21.28
N VAL A 103 41.13 -20.54 -20.11
CA VAL A 103 39.78 -21.08 -19.97
C VAL A 103 38.77 -19.99 -20.33
N TYR A 104 38.37 -19.94 -21.60
CA TYR A 104 37.22 -19.16 -22.04
C TYR A 104 35.94 -19.81 -21.49
N THR A 105 35.33 -19.21 -20.48
CA THR A 105 33.92 -19.47 -20.18
C THR A 105 33.09 -18.77 -21.25
N VAL A 106 32.84 -19.47 -22.36
CA VAL A 106 31.79 -19.09 -23.28
C VAL A 106 30.50 -19.04 -22.47
N TYR A 107 29.93 -17.85 -22.31
CA TYR A 107 28.53 -17.71 -21.93
C TYR A 107 27.71 -18.35 -23.04
N VAL A 108 27.50 -19.65 -22.95
CA VAL A 108 26.45 -20.33 -23.69
C VAL A 108 25.18 -19.72 -23.13
N LYS A 109 24.56 -18.81 -23.89
CA LYS A 109 23.18 -18.36 -23.65
C LYS A 109 22.41 -19.62 -23.23
N PRO A 110 21.87 -19.71 -22.01
CA PRO A 110 21.22 -20.93 -21.57
C PRO A 110 20.23 -21.32 -22.66
N LYS A 111 20.49 -22.50 -23.26
CA LYS A 111 19.54 -23.17 -24.15
C LYS A 111 18.19 -23.08 -23.44
N PRO A 112 17.11 -22.62 -24.11
CA PRO A 112 15.81 -22.51 -23.48
C PRO A 112 15.51 -23.85 -22.83
N THR A 113 15.53 -23.88 -21.49
CA THR A 113 15.06 -25.03 -20.74
C THR A 113 13.65 -25.28 -21.24
N PRO A 114 13.33 -26.51 -21.70
CA PRO A 114 12.05 -26.80 -22.30
C PRO A 114 10.93 -26.29 -21.41
N THR A 115 9.98 -25.62 -22.05
CA THR A 115 8.69 -25.22 -21.51
C THR A 115 8.28 -26.21 -20.41
N PRO A 116 8.14 -25.80 -19.13
CA PRO A 116 7.46 -26.66 -18.19
C PRO A 116 6.08 -26.92 -18.79
N VAL A 117 5.86 -28.19 -19.15
CA VAL A 117 4.55 -28.66 -19.60
C VAL A 117 3.61 -28.29 -18.47
N VAL A 118 2.74 -27.30 -18.72
CA VAL A 118 1.71 -26.88 -17.80
C VAL A 118 0.87 -28.13 -17.55
N SER A 119 1.16 -28.82 -16.45
CA SER A 119 0.23 -29.78 -15.88
C SER A 119 -0.98 -28.95 -15.49
N ALA A 120 -2.06 -29.11 -16.27
CA ALA A 120 -3.32 -28.42 -16.04
C ALA A 120 -3.68 -28.49 -14.55
N PRO A 121 -3.92 -27.36 -13.87
CA PRO A 121 -4.49 -27.42 -12.54
C PRO A 121 -5.82 -28.17 -12.64
N LYS A 122 -6.00 -29.19 -11.80
CA LYS A 122 -7.27 -29.91 -11.67
C LYS A 122 -8.37 -28.86 -11.47
N SER A 123 -9.29 -28.84 -12.43
CA SER A 123 -10.55 -28.14 -12.34
C SER A 123 -11.24 -28.55 -11.04
N GLY A 124 -11.50 -27.57 -10.17
CA GLY A 124 -12.01 -27.86 -8.84
C GLY A 124 -12.25 -26.60 -8.03
N SER A 125 -13.09 -25.70 -8.52
CA SER A 125 -14.17 -25.06 -7.73
C SER A 125 -14.91 -24.02 -8.58
N SER A 126 -16.24 -24.14 -8.56
CA SER A 126 -17.20 -23.31 -9.26
C SER A 126 -17.03 -21.83 -8.89
N ALA A 127 -16.31 -21.06 -9.72
CA ALA A 127 -16.27 -19.61 -9.61
C ALA A 127 -17.62 -19.06 -10.09
N SER A 128 -18.44 -18.59 -9.16
CA SER A 128 -19.52 -17.66 -9.48
C SER A 128 -18.88 -16.46 -10.20
N SER A 129 -19.34 -16.16 -11.40
CA SER A 129 -18.86 -15.06 -12.24
C SER A 129 -19.12 -13.71 -11.57
N GLY A 130 -18.23 -13.31 -10.67
CA GLY A 130 -18.11 -11.94 -10.17
C GLY A 130 -17.33 -11.09 -11.17
N TRP A 131 -17.66 -9.81 -11.25
CA TRP A 131 -16.93 -8.85 -12.09
C TRP A 131 -15.46 -8.76 -11.66
N ALA A 132 -14.54 -9.00 -12.61
CA ALA A 132 -13.11 -8.86 -12.40
C ALA A 132 -12.62 -7.50 -12.93
N PRO A 133 -11.74 -6.80 -12.21
CA PRO A 133 -11.13 -5.56 -12.68
C PRO A 133 -10.22 -5.81 -13.90
N PRO A 134 -10.00 -4.79 -14.76
CA PRO A 134 -9.05 -4.89 -15.85
C PRO A 134 -7.61 -5.00 -15.33
N PHE A 135 -6.75 -5.64 -16.12
CA PHE A 135 -5.31 -5.73 -15.82
C PHE A 135 -4.64 -4.37 -15.94
N VAL A 136 -3.68 -4.11 -15.06
CA VAL A 136 -2.81 -2.94 -15.07
C VAL A 136 -1.38 -3.43 -15.04
N THR A 137 -0.54 -2.96 -15.97
CA THR A 137 0.90 -3.24 -15.94
C THR A 137 1.52 -2.49 -14.75
N PRO A 138 2.21 -3.18 -13.83
CA PRO A 138 2.81 -2.51 -12.67
C PRO A 138 4.04 -1.69 -13.07
N ASP A 139 4.22 -0.53 -12.45
CA ASP A 139 5.44 0.27 -12.61
C ASP A 139 6.66 -0.45 -12.03
N PRO A 140 7.81 -0.50 -12.73
CA PRO A 140 9.04 -1.11 -12.20
C PRO A 140 9.45 -0.50 -10.85
N GLY A 141 9.90 -1.35 -9.93
CA GLY A 141 10.31 -0.92 -8.58
C GLY A 141 9.15 -0.58 -7.63
N SER A 142 7.90 -0.63 -8.09
CA SER A 142 6.73 -0.45 -7.22
C SER A 142 6.43 -1.71 -6.38
N ALA A 143 5.64 -1.53 -5.31
CA ALA A 143 5.09 -2.66 -4.55
C ALA A 143 4.22 -3.58 -5.44
N GLN A 144 3.58 -3.03 -6.49
CA GLN A 144 2.80 -3.81 -7.44
C GLN A 144 3.68 -4.70 -8.31
N ALA A 145 4.87 -4.25 -8.72
CA ALA A 145 5.81 -5.07 -9.48
C ALA A 145 6.31 -6.25 -8.64
N ILE A 146 6.67 -6.01 -7.37
CA ILE A 146 7.03 -7.07 -6.42
C ILE A 146 5.89 -8.09 -6.28
N ALA A 147 4.65 -7.61 -6.16
CA ALA A 147 3.49 -8.48 -6.10
C ALA A 147 3.26 -9.27 -7.38
N TYR A 148 3.50 -8.69 -8.56
CA TYR A 148 3.37 -9.37 -9.84
C TYR A 148 4.34 -10.55 -9.94
N ASP A 149 5.60 -10.35 -9.59
CA ASP A 149 6.61 -11.42 -9.55
C ASP A 149 6.19 -12.55 -8.59
N MET A 150 5.68 -12.20 -7.41
CA MET A 150 5.22 -13.21 -6.43
C MET A 150 3.93 -13.91 -6.84
N VAL A 151 3.02 -13.24 -7.55
CA VAL A 151 1.78 -13.82 -8.07
C VAL A 151 2.09 -14.80 -9.20
N THR A 152 2.95 -14.40 -10.14
CA THR A 152 3.38 -15.26 -11.26
C THR A 152 4.19 -16.45 -10.77
N ALA A 153 5.08 -16.28 -9.77
CA ALA A 153 5.81 -17.37 -9.12
C ALA A 153 4.89 -18.40 -8.44
N ARG A 154 3.64 -18.03 -8.10
CA ARG A 154 2.63 -18.94 -7.55
C ARG A 154 1.80 -19.66 -8.62
N GLY A 155 2.06 -19.40 -9.90
CA GLY A 155 1.26 -19.93 -11.01
C GLY A 155 -0.06 -19.21 -11.23
N TRP A 156 -0.27 -18.05 -10.60
CA TRP A 156 -1.42 -17.19 -10.86
C TRP A 156 -1.13 -16.25 -12.03
N GLY A 157 -2.12 -16.09 -12.92
CA GLY A 157 -1.99 -15.25 -14.11
C GLY A 157 -2.49 -13.82 -13.91
N ASP A 158 -2.46 -13.04 -14.99
CA ASP A 158 -2.79 -11.60 -15.00
C ASP A 158 -4.18 -11.26 -14.44
N LYS A 159 -5.16 -12.17 -14.59
CA LYS A 159 -6.50 -11.98 -14.01
C LYS A 159 -6.46 -11.92 -12.48
N GLU A 160 -5.70 -12.84 -11.87
CA GLU A 160 -5.53 -12.88 -10.43
C GLU A 160 -4.76 -11.65 -9.94
N PHE A 161 -3.74 -11.22 -10.68
CA PHE A 161 -3.04 -9.99 -10.38
C PHE A 161 -3.96 -8.77 -10.43
N ALA A 162 -4.82 -8.65 -11.46
CA ALA A 162 -5.77 -7.55 -11.57
C ALA A 162 -6.71 -7.49 -10.34
N CYS A 163 -7.24 -8.63 -9.91
CA CYS A 163 -8.05 -8.76 -8.70
C CYS A 163 -7.28 -8.32 -7.45
N LEU A 164 -6.01 -8.72 -7.32
CA LEU A 164 -5.13 -8.31 -6.22
C LEU A 164 -4.93 -6.79 -6.21
N VAL A 165 -4.67 -6.19 -7.38
CA VAL A 165 -4.50 -4.74 -7.54
C VAL A 165 -5.71 -3.99 -7.05
N ALA A 166 -6.91 -4.36 -7.48
CA ALA A 166 -8.14 -3.73 -7.02
C ALA A 166 -8.37 -3.93 -5.52
N LEU A 167 -8.13 -5.15 -5.02
CA LEU A 167 -8.29 -5.50 -3.61
C LEU A 167 -7.41 -4.62 -2.73
N TRP A 168 -6.09 -4.66 -2.88
CA TRP A 168 -5.18 -3.89 -2.03
C TRP A 168 -5.21 -2.38 -2.31
N LYS A 169 -5.70 -1.96 -3.48
CA LYS A 169 -6.01 -0.54 -3.73
C LYS A 169 -7.13 -0.06 -2.80
N LYS A 170 -8.18 -0.85 -2.58
CA LYS A 170 -9.29 -0.55 -1.65
C LYS A 170 -8.82 -0.57 -0.19
N GLU A 171 -7.94 -1.51 0.16
CA GLU A 171 -7.48 -1.70 1.55
C GLU A 171 -6.55 -0.57 2.01
N SER A 172 -5.48 -0.30 1.27
CA SER A 172 -4.40 0.60 1.70
C SER A 172 -4.02 1.64 0.66
N GLY A 173 -4.46 1.47 -0.58
CA GLY A 173 -3.92 2.20 -1.72
C GLY A 173 -2.50 1.79 -2.07
N TRP A 174 -2.10 0.53 -1.76
CA TRP A 174 -0.74 0.01 -1.95
C TRP A 174 0.35 0.66 -1.08
N ARG A 175 -0.03 1.32 0.03
CA ARG A 175 0.92 1.98 0.94
C ARG A 175 1.42 1.03 2.02
N VAL A 176 2.73 0.85 2.11
CA VAL A 176 3.44 0.00 3.09
C VAL A 176 3.20 0.46 4.53
N ASN A 177 3.06 1.77 4.75
CA ASN A 177 2.84 2.39 6.05
C ASN A 177 1.36 2.73 6.31
N ALA A 178 0.42 2.15 5.56
CA ALA A 178 -1.01 2.39 5.79
C ALA A 178 -1.42 1.85 7.16
N TYR A 179 -1.75 2.76 8.08
CA TYR A 179 -2.24 2.41 9.40
C TYR A 179 -3.65 2.95 9.64
N ASN A 180 -4.57 2.06 10.01
CA ASN A 180 -5.91 2.43 10.42
C ASN A 180 -5.99 2.55 11.94
N LYS A 181 -6.10 3.78 12.46
CA LYS A 181 -6.15 4.04 13.92
C LYS A 181 -7.35 3.41 14.62
N GLY A 182 -8.47 3.23 13.91
CA GLY A 182 -9.70 2.69 14.49
C GLY A 182 -9.64 1.18 14.67
N SER A 183 -9.13 0.45 13.66
CA SER A 183 -9.05 -1.01 13.70
C SER A 183 -7.70 -1.55 14.16
N GLY A 184 -6.61 -0.80 14.00
CA GLY A 184 -5.24 -1.27 14.19
C GLY A 184 -4.69 -2.07 13.00
N ALA A 185 -5.39 -2.07 11.86
CA ALA A 185 -4.90 -2.72 10.64
C ALA A 185 -3.68 -1.99 10.06
N TYR A 186 -2.71 -2.76 9.53
CA TYR A 186 -1.44 -2.23 9.05
C TYR A 186 -1.02 -2.78 7.69
N GLY A 187 -0.39 -1.91 6.89
CA GLY A 187 0.34 -2.26 5.68
C GLY A 187 -0.52 -2.44 4.44
N ILE A 188 0.13 -2.90 3.36
CA ILE A 188 -0.50 -3.16 2.07
C ILE A 188 -1.75 -4.05 2.21
N PRO A 189 -1.68 -5.22 2.89
CA PRO A 189 -2.84 -6.10 3.00
C PRO A 189 -3.82 -5.70 4.12
N GLN A 190 -3.55 -4.63 4.88
CA GLN A 190 -4.32 -4.26 6.08
C GLN A 190 -4.44 -5.40 7.10
N ALA A 191 -3.30 -6.00 7.49
CA ALA A 191 -3.27 -7.13 8.42
C ALA A 191 -3.71 -6.73 9.84
N LEU A 192 -4.53 -7.57 10.48
CA LEU A 192 -5.04 -7.35 11.83
C LEU A 192 -4.73 -8.53 12.79
N PRO A 193 -3.89 -8.29 13.84
CA PRO A 193 -2.95 -7.18 14.00
C PRO A 193 -1.76 -7.27 13.02
N GLY A 194 -1.16 -6.13 12.68
CA GLY A 194 -0.01 -6.03 11.76
C GLY A 194 1.14 -6.98 12.06
N LYS A 195 1.43 -7.20 13.36
CA LYS A 195 2.48 -8.13 13.84
C LYS A 195 2.37 -9.56 13.32
N LYS A 196 1.21 -9.99 12.80
CA LYS A 196 1.07 -11.29 12.14
C LYS A 196 1.99 -11.44 10.93
N MET A 197 2.33 -10.32 10.27
CA MET A 197 3.27 -10.30 9.14
C MET A 197 4.70 -10.68 9.54
N ALA A 198 5.04 -10.67 10.84
CA ALA A 198 6.33 -11.11 11.34
C ALA A 198 6.66 -12.57 10.98
N SER A 199 5.65 -13.40 10.69
CA SER A 199 5.89 -14.77 10.21
C SER A 199 6.48 -14.83 8.80
N ALA A 200 6.37 -13.76 8.01
CA ALA A 200 6.96 -13.68 6.68
C ALA A 200 8.36 -13.04 6.68
N GLY A 201 8.69 -12.27 7.73
CA GLY A 201 9.96 -11.57 7.91
C GLY A 201 9.89 -10.58 9.08
N SER A 202 11.01 -10.38 9.79
CA SER A 202 11.08 -9.46 10.95
C SER A 202 10.96 -7.98 10.57
N ASP A 203 11.19 -7.65 9.30
CA ASP A 203 11.17 -6.31 8.70
C ASP A 203 9.78 -5.92 8.13
N TRP A 204 8.73 -6.65 8.51
CA TRP A 204 7.37 -6.50 7.98
C TRP A 204 6.79 -5.09 8.06
N GLU A 205 7.24 -4.27 9.01
CA GLU A 205 6.68 -2.94 9.21
C GLU A 205 7.04 -2.00 8.06
N THR A 206 8.25 -2.11 7.49
CA THR A 206 8.74 -1.19 6.45
C THR A 206 9.02 -1.84 5.11
N ASN A 207 9.01 -3.18 5.03
CA ASN A 207 9.32 -3.90 3.80
C ASN A 207 8.05 -4.32 3.02
N PRO A 208 7.77 -3.75 1.82
CA PRO A 208 6.64 -4.16 0.99
C PRO A 208 6.68 -5.64 0.62
N ALA A 209 7.86 -6.19 0.31
CA ALA A 209 8.00 -7.59 -0.10
C ALA A 209 7.55 -8.54 1.02
N THR A 210 7.91 -8.24 2.27
CA THR A 210 7.48 -9.02 3.44
C THR A 210 5.97 -8.95 3.64
N GLN A 211 5.37 -7.76 3.50
CA GLN A 211 3.92 -7.59 3.62
C GLN A 211 3.16 -8.31 2.50
N ILE A 212 3.64 -8.21 1.26
CA ILE A 212 3.06 -8.86 0.09
C ILE A 212 3.16 -10.38 0.24
N LYS A 213 4.32 -10.91 0.62
CA LYS A 213 4.53 -12.35 0.85
C LYS A 213 3.53 -12.90 1.86
N TRP A 214 3.37 -12.20 2.99
CA TRP A 214 2.38 -12.58 4.01
C TRP A 214 0.95 -12.49 3.47
N GLY A 215 0.58 -11.37 2.83
CA GLY A 215 -0.76 -11.13 2.29
C GLY A 215 -1.17 -12.16 1.24
N LEU A 216 -0.27 -12.54 0.32
CA LEU A 216 -0.53 -13.59 -0.66
C LEU A 216 -0.66 -14.96 -0.01
N GLY A 217 0.11 -15.24 1.06
CA GLY A 217 -0.05 -16.46 1.87
C GLY A 217 -1.43 -16.53 2.52
N TYR A 218 -1.88 -15.43 3.10
CA TYR A 218 -3.20 -15.30 3.70
C TYR A 218 -4.33 -15.46 2.67
N ILE A 219 -4.22 -14.81 1.50
CA ILE A 219 -5.19 -14.95 0.40
C ILE A 219 -5.29 -16.41 -0.05
N SER A 220 -4.16 -17.06 -0.30
CA SER A 220 -4.15 -18.47 -0.71
C SER A 220 -4.77 -19.40 0.33
N GLY A 221 -4.50 -19.18 1.61
CA GLY A 221 -5.01 -20.04 2.68
C GLY A 221 -6.50 -19.84 3.01
N ARG A 222 -7.08 -18.68 2.68
CA ARG A 222 -8.46 -18.34 3.05
C ARG A 222 -9.44 -18.29 1.87
N TYR A 223 -8.94 -17.91 0.69
CA TYR A 223 -9.76 -17.60 -0.48
C TYR A 223 -9.35 -18.37 -1.74
N ASP A 224 -8.34 -19.23 -1.63
CA ASP A 224 -7.68 -19.96 -2.72
C ASP A 224 -6.92 -19.06 -3.70
N THR A 225 -7.56 -18.01 -4.22
CA THR A 225 -6.99 -17.07 -5.20
C THR A 225 -7.29 -15.60 -4.90
N PRO A 226 -6.50 -14.64 -5.43
CA PRO A 226 -6.79 -13.21 -5.34
C PRO A 226 -8.19 -12.80 -5.84
N CYS A 227 -8.69 -13.39 -6.92
CA CYS A 227 -10.04 -13.15 -7.41
C CYS A 227 -11.11 -13.74 -6.48
N GLY A 228 -10.84 -14.87 -5.82
CA GLY A 228 -11.67 -15.37 -4.73
C GLY A 228 -11.80 -14.36 -3.58
N ALA A 229 -10.66 -13.79 -3.16
CA ALA A 229 -10.61 -12.75 -2.12
C ALA A 229 -11.32 -11.46 -2.56
N TRP A 230 -11.12 -11.02 -3.79
CA TRP A 230 -11.79 -9.85 -4.36
C TRP A 230 -13.32 -10.02 -4.38
N ASN A 231 -13.81 -11.13 -4.91
CA ASN A 231 -15.25 -11.42 -4.94
C ASN A 231 -15.86 -11.47 -3.54
N PHE A 232 -15.12 -11.99 -2.57
CA PHE A 232 -15.53 -11.97 -1.17
C PHE A 232 -15.58 -10.53 -0.62
N SER A 233 -14.54 -9.72 -0.86
CA SER A 233 -14.48 -8.31 -0.44
C SER A 233 -15.62 -7.47 -1.02
N GLN A 234 -16.00 -7.72 -2.28
CA GLN A 234 -17.11 -7.04 -2.93
C GLN A 234 -18.46 -7.37 -2.27
N ARG A 235 -18.63 -8.59 -1.76
CA ARG A 235 -19.87 -9.04 -1.11
C ARG A 235 -19.96 -8.68 0.37
N LYS A 236 -18.83 -8.67 1.08
CA LYS A 236 -18.80 -8.56 2.54
C LYS A 236 -18.22 -7.24 3.05
N GLY A 237 -17.54 -6.47 2.20
CA GLY A 237 -16.85 -5.25 2.58
C GLY A 237 -15.48 -5.48 3.23
N TRP A 238 -15.09 -6.73 3.46
CA TRP A 238 -13.82 -7.16 4.05
C TRP A 238 -13.32 -8.44 3.41
N TYR A 239 -12.03 -8.75 3.58
CA TYR A 239 -11.39 -10.02 3.23
C TYR A 239 -10.36 -10.41 4.32
#